data_AF-A0A2A3LDG7-F1
#
_entry.id   AF-A0A2A3LDG7-F1
#
_cell.length_a   1.000
_cell.length_b   1.000
_cell.length_c   1.000
_cell.angle_alpha   90.00
_cell.angle_beta   90.00
_cell.angle_gamma   90.00
#
_symmetry.space_group_name_H-M   'P 1'
#
loop_
_entity.id
_entity.type
_entity.pdbx_description
1 polymer ?
#
loop_
_entity_poly.entity_id
_entity_poly.type
_entity_poly.pdbx_seq_one_letter_code
_entity_poly.pdbx_strand_id
1 'polypeptide(L)'
;MSTIVEHDTITWVLNGTHYCDHGHCSQEATIVAASAHNARFCSDHTDRAAATAAEPGFTGWYRILATHYCGTVLVANVHAI
;
A
#
# COMPACT_ATOMS: atom_id res chain seq x y z
N MET A 1 27.43 -10.24 -15.42
CA MET A 1 27.20 -8.85 -14.97
C MET A 1 25.84 -8.84 -14.31
N SER A 2 25.80 -8.97 -12.99
CA SER A 2 24.55 -9.06 -12.24
C SER A 2 24.16 -7.65 -11.83
N THR A 3 23.11 -7.09 -12.43
CA THR A 3 22.51 -5.84 -11.98
C THR A 3 21.88 -6.09 -10.62
N ILE A 4 22.54 -5.62 -9.56
CA ILE A 4 21.93 -5.49 -8.25
C ILE A 4 20.93 -4.34 -8.40
N VAL A 5 19.65 -4.67 -8.56
CA VAL A 5 18.58 -3.68 -8.47
C VAL A 5 18.30 -3.54 -6.97
N GLU A 6 18.92 -2.56 -6.34
CA GLU A 6 18.51 -2.11 -5.00
C GLU A 6 17.09 -1.57 -5.14
N HIS A 7 16.10 -2.41 -4.85
CA HIS A 7 14.73 -1.97 -4.69
C HIS A 7 14.67 -1.30 -3.32
N ASP A 8 14.69 0.04 -3.29
CA ASP A 8 14.49 0.83 -2.08
C ASP A 8 13.20 0.34 -1.41
N THR A 9 13.37 -0.50 -0.39
CA THR A 9 12.30 -1.13 0.36
C THR A 9 12.16 -0.32 1.63
N ILE A 10 10.99 0.29 1.79
CA ILE A 10 10.69 1.17 2.90
C ILE A 10 9.72 0.44 3.81
N THR A 11 9.97 0.46 5.12
CA THR A 11 9.05 -0.11 6.10
C THR A 11 8.09 0.96 6.60
N TRP A 12 6.80 0.74 6.42
CA TRP A 12 5.72 1.62 6.88
C TRP A 12 4.93 0.98 8.00
N VAL A 13 4.51 1.81 8.95
CA VAL A 13 3.55 1.47 9.98
C VAL A 13 2.18 1.97 9.53
N LEU A 14 1.28 1.04 9.24
CA LEU A 14 -0.05 1.29 8.71
C LEU A 14 -1.12 1.05 9.76
N ASN A 15 -2.15 1.90 9.75
CA ASN A 15 -3.36 1.68 10.53
C ASN A 15 -4.31 0.74 9.79
N GLY A 16 -5.04 -0.12 10.49
CA GLY A 16 -6.04 -1.01 9.90
C GLY A 16 -5.51 -2.40 9.54
N THR A 17 -6.02 -2.98 8.46
CA THR A 17 -5.80 -4.40 8.11
C THR A 17 -4.98 -4.56 6.84
N HIS A 18 -4.46 -5.76 6.56
CA HIS A 18 -3.78 -6.05 5.29
C HIS A 18 -4.72 -6.16 4.07
N TYR A 19 -6.03 -6.04 4.27
CA TYR A 19 -7.02 -6.11 3.20
C TYR A 19 -7.18 -4.77 2.48
N CYS A 20 -7.78 -4.84 1.30
CA CYS A 20 -8.24 -3.66 0.58
C CYS A 20 -9.22 -2.85 1.43
N ASP A 21 -9.05 -1.52 1.46
CA ASP A 21 -9.93 -0.62 2.21
C ASP A 21 -11.29 -0.40 1.50
N HIS A 22 -11.51 -1.02 0.33
CA HIS A 22 -12.83 -1.03 -0.29
C HIS A 22 -13.82 -1.82 0.57
N GLY A 23 -15.00 -1.23 0.78
CA GLY A 23 -16.04 -1.82 1.64
C GLY A 23 -16.35 -3.27 1.26
N HIS A 24 -16.29 -4.16 2.27
CA HIS A 24 -16.56 -5.59 2.15
C HIS A 24 -15.60 -6.36 1.22
N CYS A 25 -14.49 -5.75 0.80
CA CYS A 25 -13.44 -6.48 0.10
C CYS A 25 -12.60 -7.29 1.09
N SER A 26 -12.44 -8.58 0.82
CA SER A 26 -11.60 -9.51 1.61
C SER A 26 -10.29 -9.86 0.90
N GLN A 27 -9.98 -9.21 -0.22
CA GLN A 27 -8.72 -9.40 -0.92
C GLN A 27 -7.60 -8.64 -0.25
N GLU A 28 -6.40 -9.22 -0.24
CA GLU A 28 -5.20 -8.55 0.24
C GLU A 28 -4.88 -7.33 -0.61
N ALA A 29 -4.44 -6.26 0.06
CA ALA A 29 -4.00 -5.07 -0.63
C ALA A 29 -2.65 -5.30 -1.31
N THR A 30 -2.52 -4.76 -2.52
CA THR A 30 -1.31 -4.87 -3.35
C THR A 30 -0.59 -3.54 -3.51
N ILE A 31 -1.32 -2.43 -3.34
CA ILE A 31 -0.80 -1.08 -3.39
C ILE A 31 -1.32 -0.26 -2.20
N VAL A 32 -0.54 0.72 -1.80
CA VAL A 32 -0.90 1.73 -0.80
C VAL A 32 -0.63 3.12 -1.35
N ALA A 33 -1.58 4.02 -1.15
CA ALA A 33 -1.43 5.44 -1.47
C ALA A 33 -0.59 6.12 -0.39
N ALA A 34 0.38 6.92 -0.78
CA ALA A 34 1.03 7.85 0.12
C ALA A 34 0.15 9.09 0.30
N SER A 35 -0.88 8.97 1.13
CA SER A 35 -1.86 10.02 1.44
C SER A 35 -2.12 10.10 2.94
N ALA A 36 -2.90 11.08 3.38
CA ALA A 36 -3.24 11.26 4.80
C ALA A 36 -3.85 9.99 5.45
N HIS A 37 -4.50 9.13 4.66
CA HIS A 37 -5.15 7.91 5.13
C HIS A 37 -4.37 6.64 4.85
N ASN A 38 -3.28 6.70 4.07
CA ASN A 38 -2.56 5.54 3.58
C ASN A 38 -3.50 4.45 3.00
N ALA A 39 -4.42 4.87 2.13
CA ALA A 39 -5.47 4.00 1.61
C ALA A 39 -4.87 2.85 0.78
N ARG A 40 -5.40 1.65 0.99
CA ARG A 40 -4.90 0.39 0.42
C ARG A 40 -5.89 -0.22 -0.56
N PHE A 41 -5.37 -0.71 -1.69
CA PHE A 41 -6.20 -1.30 -2.75
C PHE A 41 -5.65 -2.64 -3.25
N CYS A 42 -6.56 -3.58 -3.51
CA CYS A 42 -6.26 -4.79 -4.26
C CYS A 42 -6.19 -4.50 -5.77
N SER A 43 -5.81 -5.50 -6.57
CA SER A 43 -5.75 -5.39 -8.04
C SER A 43 -7.10 -5.11 -8.70
N ASP A 44 -8.19 -5.46 -8.03
CA ASP A 44 -9.53 -5.44 -8.63
C ASP A 44 -10.24 -4.09 -8.44
N HIS A 45 -9.83 -3.31 -7.43
CA HIS A 45 -10.41 -1.99 -7.11
C HIS A 45 -9.50 -0.83 -7.53
N THR A 46 -8.94 -0.92 -8.74
CA THR A 46 -8.03 0.11 -9.30
C THR A 46 -8.75 1.40 -9.68
N ASP A 47 -10.04 1.36 -9.99
CA ASP A 47 -10.88 2.54 -10.19
C ASP A 47 -10.96 3.39 -8.92
N ARG A 48 -11.02 2.74 -7.75
CA ARG A 48 -11.01 3.41 -6.45
C ARG A 48 -9.63 3.97 -6.11
N ALA A 49 -8.57 3.24 -6.44
CA ALA A 49 -7.22 3.74 -6.32
C ALA A 49 -7.04 5.04 -7.15
N ALA A 50 -7.55 5.08 -8.39
CA ALA A 50 -7.46 6.27 -9.24
C ALA A 50 -8.15 7.51 -8.61
N ALA A 51 -9.26 7.32 -7.89
CA ALA A 51 -9.91 8.42 -7.17
C ALA A 51 -9.04 8.98 -6.03
N THR A 52 -8.31 8.13 -5.32
CA THR A 52 -7.37 8.55 -4.25
C THR A 52 -6.20 9.38 -4.80
N ALA A 53 -5.75 9.14 -6.03
CA ALA A 53 -4.70 9.95 -6.65
C ALA A 53 -5.11 11.43 -6.84
N ALA A 54 -6.41 11.74 -6.81
CA ALA A 54 -6.92 13.11 -6.91
C ALA A 54 -7.00 13.83 -5.55
N GLU A 55 -6.73 13.16 -4.43
CA GLU A 55 -6.81 13.75 -3.10
C GLU A 55 -5.67 14.75 -2.83
N PRO A 56 -5.94 15.87 -2.14
CA PRO A 56 -4.88 16.77 -1.69
C PRO A 56 -3.96 16.06 -0.71
N GLY A 57 -2.65 16.12 -0.97
CA GLY A 57 -1.64 15.43 -0.16
C GLY A 57 -1.33 14.01 -0.63
N PHE A 58 -1.87 13.56 -1.77
CA PHE A 58 -1.34 12.40 -2.46
C PHE A 58 0.09 12.68 -2.95
N THR A 59 1.03 11.80 -2.58
CA THR A 59 2.46 11.96 -2.91
C THR A 59 3.02 10.84 -3.77
N GLY A 60 2.25 9.77 -4.01
CA GLY A 60 2.67 8.67 -4.86
C GLY A 60 2.06 7.34 -4.49
N TRP A 61 2.33 6.33 -5.33
CA TRP A 61 1.92 4.95 -5.12
C TRP A 61 3.09 4.12 -4.64
N TYR A 62 2.79 3.19 -3.75
CA TYR A 62 3.76 2.23 -3.26
C TYR A 62 3.17 0.82 -3.36
N ARG A 63 3.97 -0.10 -3.90
CA ARG A 63 3.65 -1.52 -3.95
C ARG A 63 3.90 -2.14 -2.59
N ILE A 64 2.94 -2.92 -2.09
CA ILE A 64 3.13 -3.73 -0.89
C ILE A 64 3.87 -5.01 -1.29
N LEU A 65 5.04 -5.24 -0.69
CA LEU A 65 5.86 -6.42 -0.92
C LEU A 65 5.58 -7.52 0.11
N ALA A 66 5.37 -7.12 1.35
CA ALA A 66 5.03 -8.02 2.46
C ALA A 66 4.33 -7.22 3.56
N THR A 67 3.48 -7.90 4.33
CA THR A 67 2.92 -7.34 5.55
C THR A 67 3.03 -8.33 6.70
N HIS A 68 3.12 -7.81 7.92
CA HIS A 68 2.97 -8.61 9.14
C HIS A 68 2.39 -7.75 10.25
N TYR A 69 1.78 -8.38 11.26
CA TYR A 69 1.30 -7.69 12.44
C TYR A 69 2.36 -7.71 13.54
N CYS A 70 2.64 -6.54 14.11
CA CYS A 70 3.39 -6.40 15.35
C CYS A 70 2.42 -5.90 16.44
N GLY A 71 1.85 -6.84 17.20
CA GLY A 71 0.72 -6.56 18.08
C GLY A 71 -0.54 -6.22 17.28
N THR A 72 -1.12 -5.04 17.51
CA THR A 72 -2.32 -4.55 16.80
C THR A 72 -2.00 -3.68 15.58
N VAL A 73 -0.73 -3.56 15.23
CA VAL A 73 -0.24 -2.64 14.19
C VAL A 73 0.18 -3.42 12.96
N LEU A 74 -0.25 -2.96 11.79
CA LEU A 74 0.18 -3.53 10.52
C LEU A 74 1.51 -2.89 10.09
N VAL A 75 2.53 -3.72 9.90
CA VAL A 75 3.82 -3.30 9.36
C VAL A 75 3.91 -3.79 7.92
N ALA A 76 4.13 -2.87 6.98
CA ALA A 76 4.24 -3.16 5.56
C ALA A 76 5.62 -2.81 5.03
N ASN A 77 6.21 -3.72 4.26
CA ASN A 77 7.37 -3.41 3.43
C ASN A 77 6.85 -2.98 2.07
N VAL A 78 7.23 -1.78 1.64
CA VAL A 78 6.71 -1.16 0.44
C VAL A 78 7.83 -0.67 -0.48
N HIS A 79 7.50 -0.51 -1.76
CA HIS A 79 8.41 0.01 -2.78
C HIS A 79 7.68 1.04 -3.65
N ALA A 80 8.28 2.19 -3.90
CA ALA A 80 7.69 3.22 -4.76
C ALA A 80 7.48 2.71 -6.20
N ILE A 81 6.38 3.12 -6.85
CA ILE A 81 6.04 2.76 -8.24
C ILE A 81 6.09 4.02 -9.12
#